data_AF-A0A561EN63-F1
#
_entry.id   AF-A0A561EN63-F1
#
_cell.length_a   1.000
_cell.length_b   1.000
_cell.length_c   1.000
_cell.angle_alpha   90.00
_cell.angle_beta   90.00
_cell.angle_gamma   90.00
#
_symmetry.space_group_name_H-M   'P 1'
#
loop_
_entity.id
_entity.type
_entity.pdbx_description
1 polymer ?
#
loop_
_entity_poly.entity_id
_entity_poly.type
_entity_poly.pdbx_seq_one_letter_code
_entity_poly.pdbx_strand_id
1 'polypeptide(L)'
;MSESPELSEMEAEQLLYAVGLRRGIGNRKLATHGTPAAYLRHLRHNDPPCEACKAANAEDKRTKKQTSKPMPSRRTEIPHGTLAGYRRHLYRKETACEACRAASADAQRARAKNRTAWTCPCGQLNVSARADCSSCGSPR
;
A
#
# COMPACT_ATOMS: atom_id res chain seq x y z
N MET A 1 18.31 -20.02 -37.31
CA MET A 1 17.01 -19.57 -36.79
C MET A 1 16.47 -20.72 -35.97
N SER A 2 16.56 -20.61 -34.65
CA SER A 2 16.13 -21.68 -33.75
C SER A 2 14.66 -21.46 -33.43
N GLU A 3 13.80 -22.28 -34.04
CA GLU A 3 12.38 -22.31 -33.73
C GLU A 3 12.22 -22.67 -32.25
N SER A 4 11.66 -21.74 -31.47
CA SER A 4 11.29 -22.04 -30.09
C SER A 4 10.15 -23.05 -30.15
N PRO A 5 10.19 -24.14 -29.36
CA PRO A 5 9.10 -25.09 -29.33
C PRO A 5 7.84 -24.38 -28.85
N GLU A 6 6.89 -24.16 -29.76
CA GLU A 6 5.55 -23.74 -29.39
C GLU A 6 4.91 -24.90 -28.64
N LEU A 7 4.91 -24.80 -27.30
CA LEU A 7 4.13 -25.69 -26.45
C LEU A 7 2.68 -25.61 -26.90
N SER A 8 2.06 -26.76 -27.12
CA SER A 8 0.65 -26.81 -27.45
C SER A 8 -0.17 -26.18 -26.31
N GLU A 9 -1.32 -25.60 -26.67
CA GLU A 9 -2.23 -24.97 -25.70
C GLU A 9 -2.63 -25.94 -24.57
N MET A 10 -2.71 -27.24 -24.88
CA MET A 10 -2.90 -28.31 -23.89
C MET A 10 -1.72 -28.49 -22.93
N GLU A 11 -0.48 -28.44 -23.40
CA GLU A 11 0.71 -28.62 -22.55
C GLU A 11 0.89 -27.43 -21.61
N ALA A 12 0.64 -26.21 -22.09
CA ALA A 12 0.59 -25.03 -21.26
C ALA A 12 -0.49 -25.13 -20.17
N GLU A 13 -1.67 -25.66 -20.52
CA GLU A 13 -2.75 -25.85 -19.56
C GLU A 13 -2.44 -26.93 -18.51
N GLN A 14 -1.82 -28.05 -18.93
CA GLN A 14 -1.36 -29.10 -18.01
C GLN A 14 -0.29 -28.59 -17.04
N LEU A 15 0.66 -27.79 -17.52
CA LEU A 15 1.69 -27.18 -16.66
C LEU A 15 1.08 -26.25 -15.61
N LEU A 16 0.11 -25.41 -15.98
CA LEU A 16 -0.58 -24.50 -15.05
C LEU A 16 -1.37 -25.25 -13.96
N TYR A 17 -1.94 -26.40 -14.29
CA TYR A 17 -2.61 -27.27 -13.31
C TYR A 17 -1.59 -27.93 -12.36
N ALA A 18 -0.50 -28.46 -12.90
CA ALA A 18 0.54 -29.15 -12.13
C ALA A 18 1.23 -28.24 -11.10
N VAL A 19 1.46 -26.96 -11.43
CA VAL A 19 2.07 -25.98 -10.52
C VAL A 19 1.08 -25.38 -9.52
N GLY A 20 -0.19 -25.81 -9.51
CA GLY A 20 -1.20 -25.37 -8.56
C GLY A 20 -1.61 -23.90 -8.67
N LEU A 21 -1.27 -23.23 -9.78
CA LEU A 21 -1.62 -21.82 -10.02
C LEU A 21 -3.09 -21.64 -10.42
N ARG A 22 -3.74 -22.68 -10.98
CA ARG A 22 -5.20 -22.73 -11.07
C ARG A 22 -5.79 -23.23 -9.75
N ARG A 23 -6.27 -22.30 -8.91
CA ARG A 23 -7.28 -22.64 -7.92
C ARG A 23 -8.54 -23.01 -8.68
N GLY A 24 -8.84 -24.31 -8.74
CA GLY A 24 -10.07 -24.80 -9.36
C GLY A 24 -11.25 -23.96 -8.89
N ILE A 25 -11.91 -23.29 -9.83
CA ILE A 25 -13.26 -22.76 -9.63
C ILE A 25 -14.12 -24.01 -9.50
N GLY A 26 -14.11 -24.61 -8.32
CA GLY A 26 -14.91 -25.79 -8.04
C GLY A 26 -16.34 -25.48 -8.47
N ASN A 27 -17.00 -26.48 -9.07
CA ASN A 27 -18.31 -26.40 -9.71
C ASN A 27 -19.41 -26.10 -8.66
N ARG A 28 -19.30 -24.97 -7.98
CA ARG A 28 -20.20 -24.50 -6.95
C ARG A 28 -21.42 -24.00 -7.67
N LYS A 29 -22.55 -24.67 -7.42
CA LYS A 29 -23.86 -24.24 -7.90
C LYS A 29 -24.01 -22.75 -7.61
N LEU A 30 -24.29 -21.99 -8.67
CA LEU A 30 -24.48 -20.55 -8.60
C LEU A 30 -25.56 -20.27 -7.55
N ALA A 31 -25.24 -19.44 -6.56
CA ALA A 31 -26.22 -19.04 -5.55
C ALA A 31 -27.46 -18.47 -6.24
N THR A 32 -28.63 -18.87 -5.76
CA THR A 32 -29.93 -18.32 -6.15
C THR A 32 -30.03 -16.85 -5.73
N HIS A 33 -30.94 -16.11 -6.36
CA HIS A 33 -31.29 -14.75 -5.94
C HIS A 33 -31.73 -14.72 -4.47
N GLY A 34 -31.63 -13.54 -3.83
CA GLY A 34 -31.92 -13.41 -2.39
C GLY A 34 -30.72 -13.71 -1.49
N THR A 35 -29.51 -13.71 -2.03
CA THR A 35 -28.26 -13.87 -1.26
C THR A 35 -27.32 -12.68 -1.49
N PRO A 36 -26.44 -12.32 -0.52
CA PRO A 36 -25.44 -11.27 -0.73
C PRO A 36 -24.49 -11.59 -1.91
N ALA A 37 -24.20 -12.87 -2.15
CA ALA A 37 -23.39 -13.31 -3.27
C ALA A 37 -24.08 -13.06 -4.63
N ALA A 38 -25.40 -13.24 -4.71
CA ALA A 38 -26.18 -12.89 -5.90
C ALA A 38 -26.27 -11.37 -6.10
N TYR A 39 -26.35 -10.57 -5.03
CA TYR A 39 -26.24 -9.11 -5.12
C TYR A 39 -24.91 -8.65 -5.74
N LEU A 40 -23.78 -9.21 -5.27
CA LEU A 40 -22.46 -8.88 -5.83
C LEU A 40 -22.31 -9.33 -7.29
N ARG A 41 -23.02 -10.38 -7.70
CA ARG A 41 -23.04 -10.83 -9.10
C ARG A 41 -23.72 -9.81 -10.00
N HIS A 42 -24.89 -9.29 -9.60
CA HIS A 42 -25.56 -8.19 -10.31
C HIS A 42 -24.60 -7.01 -10.56
N LEU A 43 -23.87 -6.58 -9.53
CA LEU A 43 -22.90 -5.49 -9.66
C LEU A 43 -21.74 -5.81 -10.61
N ARG A 44 -21.30 -7.06 -10.71
CA ARG A 44 -20.20 -7.46 -11.59
C ARG A 44 -20.61 -7.48 -13.07
N HIS A 45 -21.86 -7.81 -13.35
CA HIS A 45 -22.42 -7.83 -14.70
C HIS A 45 -23.06 -6.49 -15.09
N ASN A 46 -23.04 -5.49 -14.21
CA ASN A 46 -23.72 -4.19 -14.37
C ASN A 46 -25.25 -4.30 -14.52
N ASP A 47 -25.85 -5.37 -14.00
CA ASP A 47 -27.30 -5.54 -13.97
C ASP A 47 -27.90 -4.87 -12.73
N PRO A 48 -29.12 -4.27 -12.82
CA PRO A 48 -29.79 -3.71 -11.66
C PRO A 48 -30.16 -4.83 -10.66
N PRO A 49 -29.70 -4.76 -9.39
CA PRO A 49 -30.00 -5.80 -8.42
C PRO A 49 -31.50 -5.89 -8.11
N CYS A 50 -32.06 -7.10 -8.11
CA CYS A 50 -33.45 -7.32 -7.71
C CYS A 50 -33.68 -7.05 -6.20
N GLU A 51 -34.94 -6.81 -5.82
CA GLU A 51 -35.33 -6.45 -4.44
C GLU A 51 -34.92 -7.51 -3.41
N ALA A 52 -35.07 -8.79 -3.73
CA ALA A 52 -34.63 -9.88 -2.85
C ALA A 52 -33.13 -9.82 -2.55
N CYS A 53 -32.30 -9.56 -3.57
CA CYS A 53 -30.85 -9.43 -3.40
C CYS A 53 -30.48 -8.16 -2.60
N LYS A 54 -31.19 -7.05 -2.82
CA LYS A 54 -30.99 -5.81 -2.04
C LYS A 54 -31.30 -6.03 -0.55
N ALA A 55 -32.44 -6.65 -0.24
CA ALA A 55 -32.86 -6.96 1.12
C ALA A 55 -31.85 -7.89 1.82
N ALA A 56 -31.40 -8.95 1.13
CA ALA A 56 -30.41 -9.88 1.68
C ALA A 56 -29.06 -9.21 1.97
N ASN A 57 -28.58 -8.33 1.09
CA ASN A 57 -27.34 -7.58 1.30
C ASN A 57 -27.47 -6.54 2.42
N ALA A 58 -28.64 -5.90 2.55
CA ALA A 58 -28.91 -4.98 3.65
C ALA A 58 -28.89 -5.71 5.00
N GLU A 59 -29.52 -6.90 5.07
CA GLU A 59 -29.50 -7.74 6.27
C GLU A 59 -28.09 -8.22 6.62
N ASP A 60 -27.34 -8.74 5.65
CA ASP A 60 -25.95 -9.15 5.85
C ASP A 60 -25.08 -7.99 6.37
N LYS A 61 -25.28 -6.76 5.87
CA LYS A 61 -24.59 -5.57 6.40
C LYS A 61 -25.02 -5.23 7.83
N ARG A 62 -26.30 -5.36 8.18
CA ARG A 62 -26.80 -5.16 9.55
C ARG A 62 -26.19 -6.19 10.50
N THR A 63 -26.25 -7.47 10.14
CA THR A 63 -25.67 -8.57 10.90
C THR A 63 -24.16 -8.40 11.06
N LYS A 64 -23.44 -8.06 9.99
CA LYS A 64 -21.99 -7.76 10.06
C LYS A 64 -21.70 -6.60 10.99
N LYS A 65 -22.48 -5.51 10.95
CA LYS A 65 -22.31 -4.37 11.86
C LYS A 65 -22.56 -4.76 13.33
N GLN A 66 -23.56 -5.60 13.59
CA GLN A 66 -23.89 -6.09 14.93
C GLN A 66 -22.85 -7.10 15.47
N THR A 67 -22.31 -7.95 14.61
CA THR A 67 -21.37 -9.03 14.96
C THR A 67 -19.91 -8.60 14.90
N SER A 68 -19.58 -7.60 14.08
CA SER A 68 -18.22 -7.07 14.00
C SER A 68 -17.88 -6.41 15.32
N LYS A 69 -16.92 -7.00 16.04
CA LYS A 69 -16.27 -6.32 17.16
C LYS A 69 -15.68 -5.01 16.60
N PRO A 70 -15.89 -3.86 17.26
CA PRO A 70 -15.24 -2.62 16.83
C PRO A 70 -13.74 -2.90 16.71
N MET A 71 -13.19 -2.68 15.52
CA MET A 71 -11.76 -2.82 15.31
C MET A 71 -11.08 -1.92 16.34
N PRO A 72 -10.17 -2.45 17.17
CA PRO A 72 -9.47 -1.61 18.13
C PRO A 72 -8.84 -0.47 17.34
N SER A 73 -9.11 0.75 17.79
CA SER A 73 -8.48 1.93 17.22
C SER A 73 -6.98 1.66 17.19
N ARG A 74 -6.38 1.60 16.00
CA ARG A 74 -4.91 1.44 15.86
C ARG A 74 -4.14 2.67 16.37
N ARG A 75 -4.81 3.59 17.08
CA ARG A 75 -4.24 4.77 17.69
C ARG A 75 -3.42 4.34 18.91
N THR A 76 -2.24 3.79 18.64
CA THR A 76 -1.21 3.57 19.66
C THR A 76 -0.80 4.90 20.27
N GLU A 77 -0.35 4.87 21.53
CA GLU A 77 0.21 6.05 22.19
C GLU A 77 1.31 6.69 21.34
N ILE A 78 1.44 8.02 21.41
CA ILE A 78 2.47 8.74 20.65
C ILE A 78 3.77 8.66 21.45
N PRO A 79 4.86 8.11 20.89
CA PRO A 79 6.16 8.18 21.55
C PRO A 79 6.68 9.63 21.50
N HIS A 80 6.63 10.35 22.63
CA HIS A 80 7.05 11.74 22.72
C HIS A 80 8.59 11.88 22.71
N GLY A 81 9.09 13.09 22.39
CA GLY A 81 10.54 13.36 22.36
C GLY A 81 11.27 12.77 21.15
N THR A 82 10.54 12.30 20.13
CA THR A 82 11.13 11.70 18.92
C THR A 82 10.60 12.37 17.65
N LEU A 83 11.37 12.29 16.56
CA LEU A 83 10.92 12.75 15.25
C LEU A 83 9.68 11.98 14.76
N ALA A 84 9.58 10.68 15.10
CA ALA A 84 8.41 9.87 14.79
C ALA A 84 7.16 10.34 15.55
N GLY A 85 7.33 10.70 16.83
CA GLY A 85 6.29 11.31 17.65
C GLY A 85 5.79 12.63 17.06
N TYR A 86 6.71 13.51 16.67
CA TYR A 86 6.38 14.78 16.01
C TYR A 86 5.53 14.56 14.74
N ARG A 87 5.94 13.65 13.86
CA ARG A 87 5.17 13.31 12.65
C ARG A 87 3.79 12.75 12.95
N ARG A 88 3.66 11.97 14.03
CA ARG A 88 2.38 11.38 14.45
C ARG A 88 1.41 12.44 14.98
N HIS A 89 1.89 13.46 15.69
CA HIS A 89 1.09 14.65 16.06
C HIS A 89 0.53 15.34 14.81
N LEU A 90 1.37 15.60 13.80
CA LEU A 90 0.94 16.24 12.55
C LEU A 90 -0.09 15.42 11.79
N TYR A 91 0.10 14.09 11.69
CA TYR A 91 -0.87 13.21 11.05
C TYR A 91 -2.24 13.23 11.75
N ARG A 92 -2.23 13.33 13.08
CA ARG A 92 -3.45 13.43 13.90
C ARG A 92 -4.04 14.85 13.95
N LYS A 93 -3.37 15.83 13.33
CA LYS A 93 -3.71 17.25 13.38
C LYS A 93 -3.76 17.80 14.82
N GLU A 94 -2.91 17.26 15.70
CA GLU A 94 -2.72 17.70 17.07
C GLU A 94 -1.53 18.66 17.16
N THR A 95 -1.57 19.60 18.10
CA THR A 95 -0.41 20.45 18.42
C THR A 95 0.70 19.61 19.02
N ALA A 96 1.86 19.57 18.33
CA ALA A 96 3.02 18.81 18.81
C ALA A 96 3.56 19.37 20.12
N CYS A 97 3.80 18.48 21.09
CA CYS A 97 4.41 18.87 22.37
C CYS A 97 5.84 19.43 22.19
N GLU A 98 6.34 20.12 23.21
CA GLU A 98 7.67 20.73 23.22
C GLU A 98 8.80 19.74 22.95
N ALA A 99 8.77 18.57 23.60
CA ALA A 99 9.78 17.53 23.40
C ALA A 99 9.85 17.06 21.94
N CYS A 100 8.68 16.89 21.30
CA CYS A 100 8.61 16.51 19.88
C CYS A 100 9.08 17.64 18.95
N ARG A 101 8.74 18.90 19.27
CA ARG A 101 9.22 20.08 18.52
C ARG A 101 10.75 20.20 18.61
N ALA A 102 11.32 20.04 19.80
CA ALA A 102 12.76 20.03 20.04
C ALA A 102 13.44 18.92 19.23
N ALA A 103 12.94 17.69 19.30
CA ALA A 103 13.47 16.56 18.52
C ALA A 103 13.42 16.80 17.00
N SER A 104 12.38 17.45 16.49
CA SER A 104 12.31 17.85 15.09
C SER A 104 13.37 18.92 14.75
N ALA A 105 13.55 19.92 15.60
CA ALA A 105 14.58 20.95 15.43
C ALA A 105 16.00 20.34 15.45
N ASP A 106 16.27 19.41 16.36
CA ASP A 106 17.54 18.67 16.42
C ASP A 106 17.81 17.89 15.14
N ALA A 107 16.80 17.15 14.65
CA ALA A 107 16.91 16.42 13.39
C ALA A 107 17.15 17.36 12.20
N GLN A 108 16.54 18.54 12.18
CA GLN A 108 16.78 19.56 11.15
C GLN A 108 18.21 20.13 11.24
N ARG A 109 18.70 20.44 12.44
CA ARG A 109 20.09 20.89 12.66
C ARG A 109 21.10 19.82 12.23
N ALA A 110 20.87 18.56 12.58
CA ALA A 110 21.73 17.45 12.17
C ALA A 110 21.78 17.31 10.65
N ARG A 111 20.63 17.42 9.96
CA ARG A 111 20.57 17.43 8.50
C ARG A 111 21.29 18.63 7.89
N ALA A 112 21.14 19.82 8.47
CA ALA A 112 21.82 21.02 8.02
C ALA A 112 23.34 20.90 8.17
N LYS A 113 23.83 20.34 9.29
CA LYS A 113 25.25 20.05 9.51
C LYS A 113 25.82 19.10 8.45
N ASN A 114 25.03 18.12 8.02
CA ASN A 114 25.43 17.18 6.96
C ASN A 114 25.25 17.74 5.53
N ARG A 115 24.76 18.99 5.38
CA ARG A 115 24.64 19.69 4.09
C ARG A 115 25.82 20.63 3.84
N THR A 116 27.02 20.30 4.31
CA THR A 116 28.22 21.01 3.86
C THR A 116 28.35 20.85 2.34
N ALA A 117 28.83 21.89 1.66
CA ALA A 117 29.07 21.85 0.23
C ALA A 117 30.58 21.89 -0.04
N TRP A 118 31.01 21.28 -1.14
CA TRP A 118 32.36 21.43 -1.67
C TRP A 118 32.29 21.94 -3.11
N THR A 119 33.26 22.76 -3.48
CA THR A 119 33.33 23.34 -4.84
C THR A 119 34.33 22.52 -5.66
N CYS A 120 33.88 22.00 -6.79
CA CYS A 120 34.74 21.28 -7.72
C CYS A 120 35.62 22.26 -8.52
N PRO A 121 36.81 21.86 -9.01
CA PRO A 121 37.62 22.70 -9.89
C PRO A 121 36.90 23.22 -11.15
N CYS A 122 35.87 22.53 -11.63
CA CYS A 122 35.03 23.01 -12.75
C CYS A 122 34.04 24.14 -12.36
N GLY A 123 34.03 24.58 -11.09
CA GLY A 123 33.16 25.63 -10.56
C GLY A 123 31.83 25.14 -9.97
N GLN A 124 31.50 23.85 -10.15
CA GLN A 124 30.22 23.30 -9.65
C GLN A 124 30.22 23.13 -8.13
N LEU A 125 29.17 23.62 -7.48
CA LEU A 125 28.91 23.37 -6.06
C LEU A 125 28.25 22.00 -5.86
N ASN A 126 28.87 21.13 -5.09
CA ASN A 126 28.41 19.78 -4.81
C ASN A 126 28.09 19.60 -3.32
N VAL A 127 27.15 18.72 -3.01
CA VAL A 127 26.85 18.35 -1.60
C VAL A 127 27.94 17.41 -1.07
N SER A 128 28.32 17.55 0.20
CA SER A 128 29.37 16.76 0.84
C SER A 128 29.08 15.26 0.92
N ALA A 129 27.82 14.86 0.76
CA ALA A 129 27.41 13.47 0.65
C ALA A 129 27.86 12.82 -0.68
N ARG A 130 28.26 13.60 -1.70
CA ARG A 130 28.76 13.07 -2.98
C ARG A 130 30.29 13.04 -2.98
N ALA A 131 30.84 11.89 -3.38
CA ALA A 131 32.27 11.71 -3.61
C ALA A 131 32.74 12.35 -4.91
N ASP A 132 31.88 12.37 -5.94
CA ASP A 132 32.21 12.85 -7.28
C ASP A 132 31.37 14.06 -7.69
N CYS A 133 31.94 14.90 -8.56
CA CYS A 133 31.29 16.08 -9.08
C CYS A 133 30.10 15.73 -9.97
N SER A 134 28.95 16.33 -9.67
CA SER A 134 27.71 16.13 -10.43
C SER A 134 27.76 16.62 -11.88
N SER A 135 28.69 17.53 -12.21
CA SER A 135 28.82 18.07 -13.56
C SER A 135 29.89 17.38 -14.39
N CYS A 136 31.07 17.07 -13.81
CA CYS A 136 32.22 16.56 -14.56
C CYS A 136 32.74 15.19 -14.08
N GLY A 137 32.17 14.61 -13.02
CA GLY A 137 32.57 13.31 -12.50
C GLY A 137 33.92 13.28 -11.77
N SER A 138 34.62 14.41 -11.62
CA SER A 138 35.88 14.48 -10.88
C SER A 138 35.66 14.21 -9.39
N PRO A 139 36.56 13.47 -8.71
CA PRO A 139 36.46 13.24 -7.28
C PRO A 139 36.69 14.54 -6.49
N ARG A 140 36.21 14.57 -5.25
CA ARG A 140 36.39 15.66 -4.29
C ARG A 140 37.85 15.94 -3.94
#